data_AF-A0A924THZ5-F1
#
_entry.id   AF-A0A924THZ5-F1
#
_cell.length_a   1.000
_cell.length_b   1.000
_cell.length_c   1.000
_cell.angle_alpha   90.00
_cell.angle_beta   90.00
_cell.angle_gamma   90.00
#
_symmetry.space_group_name_H-M   'P 1'
#
loop_
_entity.id
_entity.type
_entity.pdbx_description
1 polymer ?
#
loop_
_entity_poly.entity_id
_entity_poly.type
_entity_poly.pdbx_seq_one_letter_code
_entity_poly.pdbx_strand_id
1 'polypeptide(L)'
;DTAVKRLPSAPHIHTSSSRALEPVLPQVHADESAGNAVASTPEAGVRVTQQAAWMRAVQHVMAHTDDVGHQFAEEARRIHYGETEERAIRGQATLAEAKALVEEGIAVLPLAVPASLKGTLQ
;
A
#
# COMPACT_ATOMS: atom_id res chain seq x y z
N ASP A 1 20.83 38.37 21.84
CA ASP A 1 20.37 37.09 22.39
C ASP A 1 18.89 37.22 22.71
N THR A 2 18.01 36.63 21.89
CA THR A 2 16.57 36.59 22.19
C THR A 2 15.99 35.34 21.56
N ALA A 3 15.96 34.26 22.34
CA ALA A 3 15.36 32.99 21.95
C ALA A 3 13.82 33.11 22.01
N VAL A 4 13.16 33.00 20.86
CA VAL A 4 11.70 32.90 20.79
C VAL A 4 11.33 31.44 20.49
N LYS A 5 10.84 30.73 21.51
CA LYS A 5 10.33 29.35 21.41
C LYS A 5 8.81 29.38 21.27
N ARG A 6 8.29 29.11 20.06
CA ARG A 6 6.84 28.99 19.83
C ARG A 6 6.37 27.56 20.11
N LEU A 7 5.39 27.43 21.00
CA LEU A 7 4.75 26.17 21.38
C LEU A 7 3.68 25.78 20.33
N PRO A 8 3.38 24.47 20.15
CA PRO A 8 2.33 24.03 19.24
C PRO A 8 0.94 24.43 19.76
N SER A 9 0.16 25.09 18.92
CA SER A 9 -1.21 25.51 19.22
C SER A 9 -2.15 24.30 19.10
N ALA A 10 -2.81 23.92 20.19
CA ALA A 10 -3.82 22.86 20.17
C ALA A 10 -5.19 23.44 19.73
N PRO A 11 -5.79 22.97 18.63
CA PRO A 11 -7.11 23.41 18.20
C PRO A 11 -8.17 22.94 19.20
N HIS A 12 -9.03 23.87 19.62
CA HIS A 12 -10.04 23.69 20.66
C HIS A 12 -11.10 22.65 20.26
N ILE A 13 -11.23 21.57 21.02
CA ILE A 13 -12.29 20.56 20.85
C ILE A 13 -13.45 20.90 21.77
N HIS A 14 -14.62 21.19 21.19
CA HIS A 14 -15.86 21.32 21.95
C HIS A 14 -16.32 19.94 22.42
N THR A 15 -16.12 19.63 23.69
CA THR A 15 -16.69 18.43 24.32
C THR A 15 -18.11 18.72 24.79
N SER A 16 -19.06 18.03 24.16
CA SER A 16 -20.49 18.08 24.43
C SER A 16 -20.83 17.49 25.81
N SER A 17 -21.36 18.30 26.72
CA SER A 17 -22.44 17.99 27.68
C SER A 17 -22.63 19.22 28.57
N SER A 18 -23.78 19.88 28.59
CA SER A 18 -24.82 19.52 29.55
C SER A 18 -26.17 20.11 29.12
N ARG A 19 -27.18 19.25 29.20
CA ARG A 19 -28.61 19.47 29.01
C ARG A 19 -29.23 20.21 30.19
N ALA A 20 -29.99 21.28 29.91
CA ALA A 20 -31.01 21.94 30.76
C ALA A 20 -31.50 23.20 29.99
N LEU A 21 -32.77 23.58 29.77
CA LEU A 21 -34.14 23.18 30.17
C LEU A 21 -35.12 23.78 29.11
N GLU A 22 -36.01 22.94 28.56
CA GLU A 22 -37.45 23.07 28.16
C GLU A 22 -38.16 24.45 27.87
N PRO A 23 -39.42 24.48 27.33
CA PRO A 23 -39.91 24.13 25.98
C PRO A 23 -40.68 25.29 25.28
N VAL A 24 -40.75 25.34 23.95
CA VAL A 24 -41.88 25.97 23.22
C VAL A 24 -42.19 25.17 21.95
N LEU A 25 -43.38 24.60 21.90
CA LEU A 25 -44.09 24.16 20.68
C LEU A 25 -45.32 25.09 20.53
N PRO A 26 -45.81 25.38 19.31
CA PRO A 26 -46.51 24.39 18.47
C PRO A 26 -46.00 24.31 17.01
N GLN A 27 -45.81 23.10 16.44
CA GLN A 27 -46.69 22.40 15.47
C GLN A 27 -47.05 23.28 14.23
N VAL A 28 -46.84 22.97 12.95
CA VAL A 28 -46.81 21.74 12.15
C VAL A 28 -46.16 22.05 10.78
N HIS A 29 -45.39 21.13 10.22
CA HIS A 29 -45.42 20.78 8.78
C HIS A 29 -44.76 19.41 8.67
N ALA A 30 -45.60 18.38 8.63
CA ALA A 30 -45.22 17.05 8.18
C ALA A 30 -45.23 17.06 6.65
N ASP A 31 -44.07 16.78 6.06
CA ASP A 31 -44.02 16.12 4.76
C ASP A 31 -43.04 14.96 4.89
N GLU A 32 -43.60 13.76 4.83
CA GLU A 32 -42.90 12.49 4.77
C GLU A 32 -42.19 12.37 3.41
N SER A 33 -40.89 12.09 3.41
CA SER A 33 -40.41 11.14 2.40
C SER A 33 -39.09 10.48 2.79
N ALA A 34 -39.23 9.18 3.00
CA ALA A 34 -38.36 8.13 2.49
C ALA A 34 -36.88 8.22 2.87
N GLY A 35 -36.51 7.32 3.78
CA GLY A 35 -35.14 7.09 4.15
C GLY A 35 -34.25 6.72 2.97
N ASN A 36 -32.98 7.02 3.14
CA ASN A 36 -31.96 6.10 2.68
C ASN A 36 -30.83 6.14 3.70
N ALA A 37 -30.89 5.19 4.64
CA ALA A 37 -29.70 4.74 5.34
C ALA A 37 -28.80 4.11 4.27
N VAL A 38 -28.01 4.93 3.57
CA VAL A 38 -26.83 4.43 2.87
C VAL A 38 -25.82 4.10 3.95
N ALA A 39 -25.90 2.85 4.39
CA ALA A 39 -24.78 2.16 5.00
C ALA A 39 -23.55 2.45 4.12
N SER A 40 -22.66 3.28 4.64
CA SER A 40 -21.32 3.41 4.13
C SER A 40 -20.69 2.04 4.17
N THR A 41 -20.59 1.36 3.02
CA THR A 41 -19.69 0.23 2.84
C THR A 41 -18.45 0.75 2.08
N PRO A 42 -17.48 1.40 2.76
CA PRO A 42 -16.26 1.87 2.11
C PRO A 42 -15.31 0.72 1.70
N GLU A 43 -15.61 -0.53 2.12
CA GLU A 43 -14.77 -1.70 1.93
C GLU A 43 -14.50 -2.04 0.45
N ALA A 44 -15.46 -1.83 -0.45
CA ALA A 44 -15.33 -2.22 -1.86
C ALA A 44 -14.44 -1.24 -2.67
N GLY A 45 -14.58 0.07 -2.44
CA GLY A 45 -13.77 1.08 -3.13
C GLY A 45 -12.30 1.04 -2.71
N VAL A 46 -12.04 0.82 -1.41
CA VAL A 46 -10.66 0.76 -0.89
C VAL A 46 -9.92 -0.47 -1.42
N ARG A 47 -10.56 -1.65 -1.51
CA ARG A 47 -9.92 -2.86 -2.06
C ARG A 47 -9.55 -2.73 -3.54
N VAL A 48 -10.41 -2.10 -4.34
CA VAL A 48 -10.13 -1.84 -5.77
C VAL A 48 -8.92 -0.92 -5.95
N THR A 49 -8.79 0.13 -5.12
CA THR A 49 -7.62 1.03 -5.20
C THR A 49 -6.31 0.34 -4.82
N GLN A 50 -6.32 -0.54 -3.82
CA GLN A 50 -5.13 -1.29 -3.40
C GLN A 50 -4.68 -2.30 -4.48
N GLN A 51 -5.62 -3.01 -5.11
CA GLN A 51 -5.30 -3.92 -6.21
C GLN A 51 -4.71 -3.16 -7.42
N ALA A 52 -5.28 -2.01 -7.77
CA ALA A 52 -4.77 -1.18 -8.85
C ALA A 52 -3.35 -0.64 -8.55
N ALA A 53 -3.10 -0.23 -7.31
CA ALA A 53 -1.77 0.20 -6.86
C ALA A 53 -0.74 -0.94 -6.95
N TRP A 54 -1.11 -2.15 -6.50
CA TRP A 54 -0.26 -3.34 -6.62
C TRP A 54 0.09 -3.65 -8.09
N MET A 55 -0.90 -3.66 -8.97
CA MET A 55 -0.68 -3.92 -10.40
C MET A 55 0.24 -2.89 -11.05
N ARG A 56 0.16 -1.60 -10.66
CA ARG A 56 1.10 -0.58 -11.12
C ARG A 56 2.52 -0.82 -10.60
N ALA A 57 2.66 -1.22 -9.33
CA ALA A 57 3.96 -1.55 -8.75
C ALA A 57 4.62 -2.76 -9.44
N VAL A 58 3.85 -3.83 -9.69
CA VAL A 58 4.34 -5.01 -10.43
C VAL A 58 4.79 -4.63 -11.84
N GLN A 59 4.00 -3.82 -12.56
CA GLN A 59 4.39 -3.33 -13.88
C GLN A 59 5.67 -2.48 -13.85
N HIS A 60 5.82 -1.63 -12.84
CA HIS A 60 7.02 -0.83 -12.66
C HIS A 60 8.26 -1.72 -12.44
N VAL A 61 8.17 -2.71 -11.54
CA VAL A 61 9.24 -3.70 -11.36
C VAL A 61 9.53 -4.42 -12.67
N MET A 62 8.50 -4.81 -13.43
CA MET A 62 8.71 -5.48 -14.71
C MET A 62 9.40 -4.61 -15.77
N ALA A 63 9.19 -3.30 -15.74
CA ALA A 63 9.77 -2.37 -16.71
C ALA A 63 11.22 -1.98 -16.37
N HIS A 64 11.59 -2.00 -15.08
CA HIS A 64 12.87 -1.48 -14.58
C HIS A 64 13.83 -2.57 -14.07
N THR A 65 13.56 -3.84 -14.36
CA THR A 65 14.33 -4.97 -13.85
C THR A 65 14.53 -5.99 -14.95
N ASP A 66 15.74 -6.53 -15.05
CA ASP A 66 16.12 -7.51 -16.06
C ASP A 66 15.66 -8.92 -15.68
N ASP A 67 15.13 -9.69 -16.63
CA ASP A 67 14.61 -11.05 -16.37
C ASP A 67 15.65 -12.12 -16.69
N VAL A 68 16.29 -12.65 -15.64
CA VAL A 68 17.34 -13.67 -15.75
C VAL A 68 16.80 -15.10 -15.61
N GLY A 69 15.48 -15.28 -15.47
CA GLY A 69 14.84 -16.58 -15.40
C GLY A 69 15.37 -17.46 -14.25
N HIS A 70 15.68 -18.73 -14.54
CA HIS A 70 16.16 -19.71 -13.55
C HIS A 70 17.57 -19.44 -13.01
N GLN A 71 18.34 -18.56 -13.64
CA GLN A 71 19.72 -18.25 -13.22
C GLN A 71 19.76 -17.15 -12.14
N PHE A 72 18.61 -16.78 -11.56
CA PHE A 72 18.51 -15.69 -10.60
C PHE A 72 19.45 -15.85 -9.40
N ALA A 73 19.55 -17.06 -8.84
CA ALA A 73 20.39 -17.29 -7.66
C ALA A 73 21.88 -17.08 -7.96
N GLU A 74 22.34 -17.51 -9.14
CA GLU A 74 23.74 -17.34 -9.55
C GLU A 74 24.04 -15.88 -9.91
N GLU A 75 23.18 -15.24 -10.70
CA GLU A 75 23.38 -13.83 -11.07
C GLU A 75 23.31 -12.90 -9.85
N ALA A 76 22.43 -13.15 -8.88
CA ALA A 76 22.35 -12.37 -7.66
C ALA A 76 23.66 -12.42 -6.86
N ARG A 77 24.28 -13.60 -6.78
CA ARG A 77 25.60 -13.80 -6.16
C ARG A 77 26.68 -13.05 -6.91
N ARG A 78 26.73 -13.20 -8.24
CA ARG A 78 27.72 -12.53 -9.08
C ARG A 78 27.65 -11.01 -8.95
N ILE A 79 26.45 -10.44 -8.85
CA ILE A 79 26.27 -9.01 -8.60
C ILE A 79 26.75 -8.65 -7.19
N HIS A 80 26.40 -9.44 -6.17
CA HIS A 80 26.82 -9.18 -4.79
C HIS A 80 28.35 -9.22 -4.60
N TYR A 81 29.04 -10.14 -5.29
CA TYR A 81 30.50 -10.25 -5.28
C TYR A 81 31.21 -9.30 -6.25
N GLY A 82 30.47 -8.52 -7.06
CA GLY A 82 31.04 -7.58 -8.02
C GLY A 82 31.65 -8.24 -9.26
N GLU A 83 31.28 -9.48 -9.59
CA GLU A 83 31.71 -10.19 -10.80
C GLU A 83 30.98 -9.71 -12.06
N THR A 84 29.80 -9.11 -11.90
CA THR A 84 29.03 -8.49 -12.99
C THR A 84 28.50 -7.12 -12.60
N GLU A 85 28.03 -6.35 -13.57
CA GLU A 85 27.50 -5.00 -13.35
C GLU A 85 26.29 -5.01 -12.40
N GLU A 86 26.29 -4.07 -11.44
CA GLU A 86 25.17 -3.88 -10.51
C GLU A 86 23.93 -3.40 -11.25
N ARG A 87 22.90 -4.24 -11.28
CA ARG A 87 21.63 -3.99 -11.95
C ARG A 87 20.48 -4.68 -11.23
N ALA A 88 19.28 -4.13 -11.34
CA ALA A 88 18.09 -4.78 -10.81
C ALA A 88 17.77 -6.01 -11.65
N ILE A 89 17.77 -7.19 -11.04
CA ILE A 89 17.41 -8.46 -11.68
C ILE A 89 16.17 -9.09 -11.03
N ARG A 90 15.40 -9.83 -11.83
CA ARG A 90 14.29 -10.68 -11.41
C ARG A 90 14.43 -12.04 -12.05
N GLY A 91 13.87 -13.06 -11.41
CA GLY A 91 13.82 -14.38 -12.00
C GLY A 91 13.13 -15.37 -11.07
N GLN A 92 13.41 -16.65 -11.32
CA GLN A 92 12.87 -17.77 -10.56
C GLN A 92 13.97 -18.34 -9.67
N ALA A 93 13.62 -18.59 -8.41
CA ALA A 93 14.45 -19.32 -7.46
C ALA A 93 13.56 -20.25 -6.65
N THR A 94 14.07 -21.41 -6.29
CA THR A 94 13.44 -22.30 -5.33
C THR A 94 13.46 -21.66 -3.94
N LEU A 95 12.62 -22.15 -3.04
CA LEU A 95 12.59 -21.68 -1.65
C LEU A 95 13.94 -21.92 -0.94
N ALA A 96 14.63 -23.01 -1.27
CA ALA A 96 15.94 -23.32 -0.71
C ALA A 96 17.01 -22.32 -1.19
N GLU A 97 17.03 -22.01 -2.49
CA GLU A 97 17.96 -21.02 -3.05
C GLU A 97 17.69 -19.63 -2.50
N ALA A 98 16.42 -19.21 -2.45
CA ALA A 98 16.06 -17.90 -1.89
C ALA A 98 16.49 -17.76 -0.42
N LYS A 99 16.38 -18.82 0.39
CA LYS A 99 16.89 -18.83 1.77
C LYS A 99 18.40 -18.70 1.83
N ALA A 100 19.12 -19.47 1.02
CA ALA A 100 20.57 -19.41 0.97
C ALA A 100 21.07 -18.01 0.58
N LEU A 101 20.38 -17.32 -0.33
CA LEU A 101 20.69 -15.93 -0.69
C LEU A 101 20.53 -14.99 0.52
N VAL A 102 19.44 -15.10 1.28
CA VAL A 102 19.24 -14.28 2.48
C VAL A 102 20.29 -14.56 3.56
N GLU A 103 20.65 -15.84 3.77
CA GLU A 103 21.68 -16.24 4.74
C GLU A 103 23.07 -15.73 4.35
N GLU A 104 23.36 -15.65 3.06
CA GLU A 104 24.58 -15.05 2.49
C GLU A 104 24.60 -13.51 2.61
N GLY A 105 23.45 -12.89 2.89
CA GLY A 105 23.31 -11.43 3.00
C GLY A 105 22.84 -10.75 1.71
N ILE A 106 22.36 -11.53 0.73
CA ILE A 106 21.82 -11.05 -0.53
C ILE A 106 20.33 -10.73 -0.33
N ALA A 107 19.96 -9.46 -0.52
CA ALA A 107 18.59 -9.00 -0.39
C ALA A 107 17.71 -9.53 -1.53
N VAL A 108 16.76 -10.40 -1.21
CA VAL A 108 15.78 -10.94 -2.17
C VAL A 108 14.35 -10.66 -1.70
N LEU A 109 13.48 -10.33 -2.65
CA LEU A 109 12.07 -10.06 -2.38
C LEU A 109 11.19 -11.06 -3.15
N PRO A 110 10.33 -11.85 -2.47
CA PRO A 110 9.37 -12.70 -3.15
C PRO A 110 8.30 -11.84 -3.84
N LEU A 111 8.18 -11.98 -5.15
CA LEU A 111 7.19 -11.25 -5.95
C LEU A 111 6.05 -12.18 -6.40
N ALA A 112 4.84 -11.90 -5.92
CA ALA A 112 3.63 -12.60 -6.36
C ALA A 112 3.15 -12.05 -7.70
N VAL A 113 3.65 -12.63 -8.79
CA VAL A 113 3.23 -12.28 -10.15
C VAL A 113 1.90 -12.98 -10.51
N PRO A 114 0.86 -12.23 -10.91
CA PRO A 114 -0.38 -12.82 -11.41
C PRO A 114 -0.10 -13.71 -12.62
N ALA A 115 -0.76 -14.87 -12.71
CA ALA A 115 -0.58 -15.80 -13.83
C ALA A 115 -0.82 -15.15 -15.21
N SER A 116 -1.70 -14.14 -15.26
CA SER A 116 -2.03 -13.39 -16.48
C SER A 116 -0.88 -12.56 -17.06
N LEU A 117 0.19 -12.28 -16.30
CA LEU A 117 1.37 -11.55 -16.80
C LEU A 117 2.51 -12.47 -17.24
N LYS A 118 2.40 -13.78 -17.02
CA LYS A 118 3.45 -14.75 -17.37
C LYS A 118 3.47 -15.15 -18.86
N GLY A 119 2.62 -14.54 -19.71
CA GLY A 119 2.45 -14.96 -21.10
C GLY A 119 1.90 -13.90 -22.06
N THR A 120 1.95 -12.60 -21.74
CA THR A 120 1.49 -11.52 -22.65
C THR A 120 2.64 -10.71 -23.25
N LEU A 121 3.80 -11.33 -23.45
CA LEU A 121 4.78 -10.89 -24.43
C LEU A 121 4.60 -11.76 -25.67
N GLN A 122 4.06 -11.14 -26.73
CA GLN A 122 3.72 -11.62 -28.08
C GLN A 122 2.24 -11.97 -28.31
#